data_AF-A0A919W5K1-F1
#
_entry.id   AF-A0A919W5K1-F1
#
_cell.length_a   1.000
_cell.length_b   1.000
_cell.length_c   1.000
_cell.angle_alpha   90.00
_cell.angle_beta   90.00
_cell.angle_gamma   90.00
#
_symmetry.space_group_name_H-M   'P 1'
#
loop_
_entity.id
_entity.type
_entity.pdbx_description
1 polymer ?
#
loop_
_entity_poly.entity_id
_entity_poly.type
_entity_poly.pdbx_seq_one_letter_code
_entity_poly.pdbx_strand_id
1 'polypeptide(L)'
;MAEDSLQDAFVAAARVWPEQGVPAKPAAWLWTAAYRRALDRVRREEADARRLPLLIADPAPADDYSDVADERLRLLFACCHPALRPDARAALMLRFVAGLTTAEIARLFLVGEPTMAARLTRAKAKMAVAGIPLRAPSAADLPERLDVVLRVIYLIFTEGYRATAGPELVRPRLADEAIRLGYLVGELLPGEPRTLALLALMLLQHARRDARVAEDGALVLLPDQDRAR
;
A
#
# COMPACT_ATOMS: atom_id res chain seq x y z
N MET A 1 -7.30 -20.65 -0.43
CA MET A 1 -7.50 -19.42 -1.25
C MET A 1 -8.97 -19.15 -1.56
N ALA A 2 -9.67 -19.99 -2.33
CA ALA A 2 -11.08 -19.78 -2.66
C ALA A 2 -11.97 -19.81 -1.40
N GLU A 3 -11.76 -20.80 -0.55
CA GLU A 3 -12.46 -20.95 0.73
C GLU A 3 -12.17 -19.79 1.70
N ASP A 4 -10.90 -19.40 1.88
CA ASP A 4 -10.54 -18.25 2.74
C ASP A 4 -11.16 -16.94 2.26
N SER A 5 -11.17 -16.71 0.94
CA SER A 5 -11.71 -15.48 0.36
C SER A 5 -13.23 -15.41 0.53
N LEU A 6 -13.89 -16.57 0.49
CA LEU A 6 -15.32 -16.69 0.75
C LEU A 6 -15.64 -16.54 2.24
N GLN A 7 -14.85 -17.13 3.14
CA GLN A 7 -15.00 -16.94 4.59
C GLN A 7 -14.85 -15.48 4.98
N ASP A 8 -13.81 -14.82 4.48
CA ASP A 8 -13.63 -13.37 4.67
C ASP A 8 -14.84 -12.57 4.15
N ALA A 9 -15.44 -12.99 3.03
CA ALA A 9 -16.65 -12.38 2.49
C ALA A 9 -17.84 -12.56 3.42
N PHE A 10 -18.02 -13.74 4.01
CA PHE A 10 -19.03 -13.99 5.03
C PHE A 10 -18.78 -13.19 6.31
N VAL A 11 -17.52 -13.02 6.73
CA VAL A 11 -17.17 -12.17 7.89
C VAL A 11 -17.57 -10.72 7.64
N ALA A 12 -17.33 -10.18 6.43
CA ALA A 12 -17.81 -8.83 6.10
C ALA A 12 -19.33 -8.75 6.03
N ALA A 13 -20.00 -9.75 5.45
CA ALA A 13 -21.46 -9.80 5.45
C ALA A 13 -22.03 -9.79 6.88
N ALA A 14 -21.45 -10.58 7.79
CA ALA A 14 -21.86 -10.64 9.19
C ALA A 14 -21.68 -9.31 9.96
N ARG A 15 -20.75 -8.46 9.51
CA ARG A 15 -20.56 -7.11 10.08
C ARG A 15 -21.52 -6.09 9.46
N VAL A 16 -21.72 -6.15 8.14
CA VAL A 16 -22.44 -5.11 7.38
C VAL A 16 -23.95 -5.32 7.39
N TRP A 17 -24.43 -6.55 7.26
CA TRP A 17 -25.87 -6.83 7.13
C TRP A 17 -26.72 -6.49 8.36
N PRO A 18 -26.24 -6.65 9.61
CA PRO A 18 -27.01 -6.23 10.78
C PRO A 18 -27.30 -4.72 10.81
N GLU A 19 -26.39 -3.90 10.28
CA GLU A 19 -26.50 -2.44 10.31
C GLU A 19 -27.19 -1.89 9.05
N GLN A 20 -26.90 -2.47 7.88
CA GLN A 20 -27.32 -1.92 6.58
C GLN A 20 -28.42 -2.75 5.90
N GLY A 21 -28.84 -3.86 6.52
CA GLY A 21 -29.78 -4.80 5.94
C GLY A 21 -29.11 -5.78 4.95
N VAL A 22 -29.82 -6.86 4.64
CA VAL A 22 -29.36 -7.84 3.66
C VAL A 22 -29.60 -7.30 2.25
N PRO A 23 -28.58 -7.21 1.38
CA PRO A 23 -28.74 -6.71 0.01
C PRO A 23 -29.73 -7.54 -0.80
N ALA A 24 -30.40 -6.93 -1.77
CA ALA A 24 -31.38 -7.60 -2.64
C ALA A 24 -30.81 -8.81 -3.42
N LYS A 25 -29.49 -8.83 -3.64
CA LYS A 25 -28.76 -9.95 -4.28
C LYS A 25 -27.57 -10.41 -3.42
N PRO A 26 -27.82 -11.17 -2.33
CA PRO A 26 -26.77 -11.54 -1.36
C PRO A 26 -25.63 -12.35 -1.99
N ALA A 27 -25.97 -13.28 -2.88
CA ALA A 27 -24.98 -14.13 -3.56
C ALA A 27 -24.05 -13.32 -4.47
N ALA A 28 -24.59 -12.32 -5.19
CA ALA A 28 -23.78 -11.44 -6.04
C ALA A 28 -22.83 -10.57 -5.20
N TRP A 29 -23.33 -10.03 -4.08
CA TRP A 29 -22.51 -9.26 -3.15
C TRP A 29 -21.36 -10.11 -2.56
N LEU A 30 -21.67 -11.33 -2.10
CA LEU A 30 -20.67 -12.27 -1.56
C LEU A 30 -19.64 -12.66 -2.62
N TRP A 31 -20.08 -12.91 -3.86
CA TRP A 31 -19.18 -13.20 -4.96
C TRP A 31 -18.22 -12.04 -5.23
N THR A 32 -18.74 -10.82 -5.37
CA THR A 32 -17.90 -9.63 -5.57
C THR A 32 -16.95 -9.42 -4.41
N ALA A 33 -17.42 -9.56 -3.17
CA ALA A 33 -16.59 -9.44 -1.98
C ALA A 33 -15.49 -10.52 -1.94
N ALA A 34 -15.81 -11.78 -2.24
CA ALA A 34 -14.82 -12.87 -2.26
C ALA A 34 -13.80 -12.70 -3.39
N TYR A 35 -14.26 -12.30 -4.58
CA TYR A 35 -13.41 -12.09 -5.75
C TYR A 35 -12.38 -10.98 -5.53
N ARG A 36 -12.81 -9.83 -4.99
CA ARG A 36 -11.91 -8.72 -4.62
C ARG A 36 -10.82 -9.16 -3.64
N ARG A 37 -11.21 -9.98 -2.65
CA ARG A 37 -10.30 -10.49 -1.64
C ARG A 37 -9.28 -11.47 -2.19
N ALA A 38 -9.69 -12.33 -3.12
CA ALA A 38 -8.80 -13.24 -3.81
C ALA A 38 -7.77 -12.47 -4.65
N LEU A 39 -8.20 -11.45 -5.40
CA LEU A 39 -7.32 -10.57 -6.18
C LEU A 39 -6.29 -9.83 -5.31
N ASP A 40 -6.73 -9.23 -4.21
CA ASP A 40 -5.84 -8.55 -3.26
C ASP A 40 -4.82 -9.52 -2.65
N ARG A 41 -5.24 -10.75 -2.35
CA ARG A 41 -4.36 -11.77 -1.81
C ARG A 41 -3.32 -12.22 -2.82
N VAL A 42 -3.71 -12.47 -4.08
CA VAL A 42 -2.76 -12.78 -5.17
C VAL A 42 -1.75 -11.64 -5.33
N ARG A 43 -2.19 -10.38 -5.32
CA ARG A 43 -1.29 -9.21 -5.40
C ARG A 43 -0.30 -9.16 -4.24
N ARG A 44 -0.75 -9.48 -3.02
CA ARG A 44 0.11 -9.56 -1.83
C ARG A 44 1.10 -10.70 -1.94
N GLU A 45 0.65 -11.89 -2.30
CA GLU A 45 1.51 -13.07 -2.47
C GLU A 45 2.57 -12.83 -3.55
N GLU A 46 2.22 -12.18 -4.66
CA GLU A 46 3.20 -11.78 -5.66
C GLU A 46 4.18 -10.70 -5.15
N ALA A 47 3.73 -9.76 -4.32
CA ALA A 47 4.61 -8.78 -3.69
C ALA A 47 5.60 -9.47 -2.76
N ASP A 48 5.11 -10.39 -1.92
CA ASP A 48 5.91 -11.16 -0.97
C ASP A 48 6.92 -12.06 -1.72
N ALA A 49 6.51 -12.73 -2.80
CA ALA A 49 7.41 -13.53 -3.65
C ALA A 49 8.49 -12.68 -4.34
N ARG A 50 8.20 -11.42 -4.68
CA ARG A 50 9.19 -10.48 -5.24
C ARG A 50 10.16 -9.93 -4.19
N ARG A 51 9.81 -9.95 -2.90
CA ARG A 51 10.69 -9.57 -1.78
C ARG A 51 11.63 -10.69 -1.39
N LEU A 52 11.19 -11.94 -1.46
CA LEU A 52 11.96 -13.08 -0.92
C LEU A 52 13.40 -13.19 -1.45
N PRO A 53 13.70 -13.02 -2.76
CA PRO A 53 15.08 -13.06 -3.27
C PRO A 53 15.93 -11.85 -2.84
N LEU A 54 15.29 -10.77 -2.40
CA LEU A 54 15.94 -9.53 -1.97
C LEU A 54 16.36 -9.57 -0.49
N LEU A 55 15.86 -10.55 0.27
CA LEU A 55 16.05 -10.66 1.72
C LEU A 55 17.05 -11.74 2.15
N ILE A 56 17.57 -12.53 1.21
CA ILE A 56 18.58 -13.56 1.50
C ILE A 56 19.93 -12.86 1.70
N ALA A 57 20.17 -12.34 2.90
CA ALA A 57 21.46 -11.94 3.41
C ALA A 57 21.70 -12.66 4.76
N ASP A 58 22.95 -13.10 4.96
CA ASP A 58 23.47 -13.88 6.09
C ASP A 58 22.98 -13.36 7.47
N PRO A 59 22.67 -14.23 8.46
CA PRO A 59 22.27 -13.78 9.78
C PRO A 59 23.49 -13.23 10.54
N ALA A 60 23.72 -11.92 10.44
CA ALA A 60 24.66 -11.17 11.27
C ALA A 60 23.96 -10.68 12.57
N PRO A 61 24.70 -10.47 13.67
CA PRO A 61 24.12 -10.26 14.99
C PRO A 61 23.31 -8.95 15.05
N ALA A 62 22.20 -9.01 15.77
CA ALA A 62 21.22 -7.94 15.89
C ALA A 62 21.84 -6.67 16.51
N ASP A 63 22.02 -5.64 15.69
CA ASP A 63 22.08 -4.27 16.18
C ASP A 63 20.65 -3.80 16.55
N ASP A 64 20.56 -2.90 17.53
CA ASP A 64 19.41 -2.37 18.30
C ASP A 64 18.14 -1.89 17.53
N TYR A 65 18.03 -2.16 16.23
CA TYR A 65 16.85 -1.90 15.39
C TYR A 65 16.30 -3.16 14.71
N SER A 66 16.61 -4.35 15.27
CA SER A 66 15.83 -5.58 15.06
C SER A 66 14.36 -5.44 15.50
N ASP A 67 13.98 -4.32 16.11
CA ASP A 67 12.64 -4.03 16.62
C ASP A 67 11.69 -3.35 15.62
N VAL A 68 12.11 -3.02 14.40
CA VAL A 68 11.11 -2.76 13.34
C VAL A 68 10.47 -4.09 12.99
N ALA A 69 9.46 -4.53 13.76
CA ALA A 69 8.85 -5.85 13.59
C ALA A 69 8.17 -6.02 12.21
N ASP A 70 7.82 -4.90 11.56
CA ASP A 70 7.19 -4.89 10.23
C ASP A 70 8.25 -4.90 9.10
N GLU A 71 8.37 -6.06 8.45
CA GLU A 71 9.23 -6.32 7.29
C GLU A 71 9.01 -5.33 6.13
N ARG A 72 7.76 -4.84 5.93
CA ARG A 72 7.46 -3.87 4.86
C ARG A 72 8.01 -2.50 5.20
N LEU A 73 7.96 -2.10 6.46
CA LEU A 73 8.55 -0.84 6.91
C LEU A 73 10.07 -0.85 6.74
N ARG A 74 10.72 -1.98 7.05
CA ARG A 74 12.17 -2.15 6.78
C ARG A 74 12.50 -1.96 5.31
N LEU A 75 11.75 -2.65 4.44
CA LEU A 75 11.96 -2.55 2.98
C LEU A 75 11.70 -1.14 2.45
N LEU A 76 10.70 -0.42 2.99
CA LEU A 76 10.43 0.99 2.68
C LEU A 76 11.67 1.86 2.88
N PHE A 77 12.29 1.78 4.04
CA PHE A 77 13.48 2.58 4.29
C PHE A 77 14.73 2.07 3.57
N ALA A 78 14.91 0.75 3.44
CA ALA A 78 16.08 0.16 2.81
C ALA A 78 16.22 0.59 1.33
N CYS A 79 15.11 0.56 0.58
CA CYS A 79 15.08 0.97 -0.82
C CYS A 79 15.08 2.50 -1.02
N CYS A 80 14.88 3.29 0.03
CA CYS A 80 14.98 4.74 -0.01
C CYS A 80 16.43 5.28 0.03
N HIS A 81 17.41 4.46 -0.35
CA HIS A 81 18.83 4.80 -0.28
C HIS A 81 19.24 6.01 -1.17
N PRO A 82 20.10 6.93 -0.66
CA PRO A 82 20.54 8.16 -1.35
C PRO A 82 21.05 7.97 -2.79
N ALA A 83 21.68 6.83 -3.06
CA ALA A 83 22.24 6.49 -4.37
C ALA A 83 21.21 6.44 -5.52
N LEU A 84 19.92 6.24 -5.24
CA LEU A 84 18.86 6.22 -6.26
C LEU A 84 18.23 7.61 -6.42
N ARG A 85 17.75 7.95 -7.62
CA ARG A 85 16.97 9.19 -7.79
C ARG A 85 15.64 9.08 -7.02
N PRO A 86 15.10 10.17 -6.45
CA PRO A 86 13.87 10.11 -5.63
C PRO A 86 12.69 9.39 -6.30
N ASP A 87 12.44 9.68 -7.57
CA ASP A 87 11.37 9.04 -8.34
C ASP A 87 11.61 7.55 -8.61
N ALA A 88 12.87 7.12 -8.68
CA ALA A 88 13.23 5.72 -8.84
C ALA A 88 13.03 4.94 -7.53
N ARG A 89 13.36 5.56 -6.38
CA ARG A 89 13.08 5.00 -5.05
C ARG A 89 11.58 4.76 -4.89
N ALA A 90 10.78 5.79 -5.14
CA ALA A 90 9.34 5.71 -4.96
C ALA A 90 8.69 4.67 -5.90
N ALA A 91 9.12 4.60 -7.17
CA ALA A 91 8.62 3.60 -8.11
C ALA A 91 8.96 2.16 -7.69
N LEU A 92 10.19 1.91 -7.23
CA LEU A 92 10.58 0.58 -6.73
C LEU A 92 9.78 0.20 -5.49
N MET A 93 9.50 1.16 -4.60
CA MET A 93 8.71 0.87 -3.41
C MET A 93 7.28 0.48 -3.71
N LEU A 94 6.63 1.21 -4.60
CA LEU A 94 5.28 0.86 -5.03
C LEU A 94 5.24 -0.53 -5.66
N ARG A 95 6.30 -0.92 -6.38
CA ARG A 95 6.41 -2.23 -6.99
C ARG A 95 6.66 -3.35 -5.98
N PHE A 96 7.55 -3.16 -5.02
CA PHE A 96 8.02 -4.21 -4.11
C PHE A 96 7.23 -4.27 -2.79
N VAL A 97 6.84 -3.14 -2.22
CA VAL A 97 6.07 -3.11 -0.98
C VAL A 97 4.57 -3.12 -1.25
N ALA A 98 4.07 -2.29 -2.17
CA ALA A 98 2.63 -2.23 -2.40
C ALA A 98 2.13 -3.17 -3.51
N GLY A 99 3.02 -3.82 -4.25
CA GLY A 99 2.67 -4.81 -5.26
C GLY A 99 2.04 -4.24 -6.52
N LEU A 100 2.06 -2.92 -6.72
CA LEU A 100 1.46 -2.27 -7.89
C LEU A 100 2.12 -2.78 -9.18
N THR A 101 1.32 -2.87 -10.23
CA THR A 101 1.79 -3.17 -11.58
C THR A 101 2.55 -1.97 -12.17
N THR A 102 3.38 -2.21 -13.19
CA THR A 102 4.09 -1.13 -13.89
C THR A 102 3.12 -0.09 -14.46
N ALA A 103 1.97 -0.54 -14.98
CA ALA A 103 0.92 0.34 -15.51
C ALA A 103 0.31 1.26 -14.44
N GLU A 104 -0.01 0.71 -13.26
CA GLU A 104 -0.52 1.50 -12.13
C GLU A 104 0.51 2.53 -11.65
N ILE A 105 1.78 2.10 -11.51
CA ILE A 105 2.87 3.02 -11.12
C ILE A 105 3.06 4.10 -12.19
N ALA A 106 2.96 3.78 -13.48
CA ALA A 106 3.08 4.76 -14.56
C ALA A 106 2.00 5.85 -14.47
N ARG A 107 0.76 5.46 -14.15
CA ARG A 107 -0.36 6.40 -13.94
C ARG A 107 -0.15 7.31 -12.73
N LEU A 108 0.32 6.76 -11.61
CA LEU A 108 0.64 7.55 -10.42
C LEU A 108 1.73 8.61 -10.67
N PHE A 109 2.66 8.31 -11.59
CA PHE A 109 3.73 9.23 -11.98
C PHE A 109 3.42 10.07 -13.21
N LEU A 110 2.23 9.91 -13.81
CA LEU A 110 1.80 10.60 -15.03
C LEU A 110 2.81 10.43 -16.19
N VAL A 111 3.33 9.22 -16.37
CA VAL A 111 4.25 8.86 -17.47
C VAL A 111 3.75 7.65 -18.25
N GLY A 112 4.28 7.44 -19.45
CA GLY A 112 3.99 6.22 -20.23
C GLY A 112 4.53 4.95 -19.58
N GLU A 113 3.80 3.83 -19.71
CA GLU A 113 4.21 2.53 -19.17
C GLU A 113 5.62 2.08 -19.61
N PRO A 114 6.04 2.23 -20.90
CA PRO A 114 7.41 1.91 -21.30
C PRO A 114 8.48 2.74 -20.57
N THR A 115 8.17 4.01 -20.27
CA THR A 115 9.06 4.89 -19.51
C THR A 115 9.20 4.41 -18.07
N MET A 116 8.11 3.98 -17.46
CA MET A 116 8.13 3.43 -16.09
C MET A 116 8.85 2.08 -16.04
N ALA A 117 8.63 1.20 -17.01
CA ALA A 117 9.36 -0.08 -17.12
C ALA A 117 10.87 0.15 -17.20
N ALA A 118 11.32 1.02 -18.10
CA ALA A 118 12.74 1.38 -18.22
C ALA A 118 13.31 2.05 -16.96
N ARG A 119 12.49 2.82 -16.23
CA ARG A 119 12.87 3.40 -14.93
C ARG A 119 13.10 2.31 -13.88
N LEU A 120 12.16 1.38 -13.74
CA LEU A 120 12.26 0.27 -12.78
C LEU A 120 13.47 -0.62 -13.07
N THR A 121 13.70 -0.98 -14.34
CA THR A 121 14.87 -1.80 -14.73
C THR A 121 16.19 -1.12 -14.40
N ARG A 122 16.35 0.17 -14.76
CA ARG A 122 17.57 0.94 -14.43
C ARG A 122 17.77 1.09 -12.92
N ALA A 123 16.69 1.28 -12.18
CA ALA A 123 16.75 1.42 -10.73
C ALA A 123 17.19 0.10 -10.07
N LYS A 124 16.65 -1.05 -10.49
CA LYS A 124 17.10 -2.38 -10.03
C LYS A 124 18.57 -2.64 -10.36
N ALA A 125 18.99 -2.35 -11.60
CA ALA A 125 20.38 -2.48 -12.00
C ALA A 125 21.31 -1.62 -11.13
N LYS A 126 20.91 -0.37 -10.84
CA LYS A 126 21.68 0.53 -9.97
C LYS A 126 21.74 0.03 -8.53
N MET A 127 20.65 -0.54 -7.99
CA MET A 127 20.66 -1.17 -6.66
C MET A 127 21.65 -2.32 -6.59
N ALA A 128 21.64 -3.19 -7.61
CA ALA A 128 22.55 -4.34 -7.69
C ALA A 128 24.02 -3.90 -7.78
N VAL A 129 24.33 -2.93 -8.65
CA VAL A 129 25.69 -2.39 -8.82
C VAL A 129 26.19 -1.68 -7.54
N ALA A 130 25.33 -0.92 -6.87
CA ALA A 130 25.69 -0.20 -5.66
C ALA A 130 25.77 -1.10 -4.41
N GLY A 131 25.42 -2.40 -4.53
CA GLY A 131 25.45 -3.35 -3.42
C GLY A 131 24.65 -2.87 -2.21
N ILE A 132 23.55 -2.14 -2.43
CA ILE A 132 22.80 -1.48 -1.35
C ILE A 132 22.23 -2.60 -0.46
N PRO A 133 22.71 -2.74 0.79
CA PRO A 133 22.22 -3.79 1.65
C PRO A 133 20.76 -3.49 1.97
N LEU A 134 19.89 -4.47 1.74
CA LEU A 134 18.47 -4.39 2.12
C LEU A 134 18.30 -4.67 3.61
N ARG A 135 19.01 -3.88 4.41
CA ARG A 135 18.95 -3.89 5.87
C ARG A 135 18.16 -2.70 6.36
N ALA A 136 17.67 -2.81 7.59
CA ALA A 136 17.09 -1.67 8.29
C ALA A 136 18.13 -0.52 8.34
N PRO A 137 17.74 0.72 8.01
CA PRO A 137 18.61 1.88 8.19
C PRO A 137 18.97 2.07 9.67
N SER A 138 20.07 2.77 9.95
CA SER A 138 20.30 3.28 11.32
C SER A 138 19.31 4.40 11.63
N ALA A 139 19.08 4.69 12.91
CA ALA A 139 18.22 5.82 13.31
C ALA A 139 18.67 7.15 12.72
N ALA A 140 19.99 7.34 12.52
CA ALA A 140 20.56 8.55 11.92
C ALA A 140 20.20 8.71 10.42
N ASP A 141 19.93 7.60 9.71
CA ASP A 141 19.57 7.61 8.30
C ASP A 141 18.07 7.89 8.06
N LEU A 142 17.22 7.72 9.09
CA LEU A 142 15.76 7.82 8.97
C LEU A 142 15.30 9.22 8.49
N PRO A 143 15.79 10.34 9.06
CA PRO A 143 15.31 11.67 8.68
C PRO A 143 15.56 12.02 7.21
N GLU A 144 16.70 11.61 6.64
CA GLU A 144 17.02 11.85 5.22
C GLU A 144 16.10 11.06 4.28
N ARG A 145 15.64 9.89 4.72
CA ARG A 145 14.81 8.97 3.92
C ARG A 145 13.31 9.23 4.09
N LEU A 146 12.92 9.91 5.16
CA LEU A 146 11.53 10.08 5.56
C LEU A 146 10.67 10.70 4.47
N ASP A 147 11.13 11.75 3.81
CA ASP A 147 10.32 12.45 2.78
C ASP A 147 9.91 11.50 1.64
N VAL A 148 10.82 10.61 1.23
CA VAL A 148 10.54 9.61 0.19
C VAL A 148 9.59 8.54 0.72
N VAL A 149 9.77 8.09 1.97
CA VAL A 149 8.88 7.11 2.61
C VAL A 149 7.45 7.65 2.72
N LEU A 150 7.28 8.87 3.25
CA LEU A 150 5.98 9.54 3.36
C LEU A 150 5.33 9.73 1.98
N ARG A 151 6.12 10.14 0.97
CA ARG A 151 5.63 10.24 -0.42
C ARG A 151 5.13 8.89 -0.94
N VAL A 152 5.86 7.81 -0.70
CA VAL A 152 5.45 6.46 -1.11
C VAL A 152 4.17 6.04 -0.39
N ILE A 153 4.10 6.20 0.93
CA ILE A 153 2.90 5.90 1.71
C ILE A 153 1.69 6.65 1.14
N TYR A 154 1.86 7.94 0.83
CA TYR A 154 0.78 8.72 0.24
C TYR A 154 0.40 8.26 -1.17
N LEU A 155 1.34 7.79 -1.99
CA LEU A 155 1.04 7.22 -3.31
C LEU A 155 0.30 5.88 -3.21
N ILE A 156 0.65 5.04 -2.23
CA ILE A 156 -0.08 3.80 -1.92
C ILE A 156 -1.51 4.17 -1.50
N PHE A 157 -1.64 5.14 -0.60
CA PHE A 157 -2.94 5.65 -0.18
C PHE A 157 -3.74 6.20 -1.36
N THR A 158 -3.10 6.96 -2.26
CA THR A 158 -3.76 7.55 -3.44
C THR A 158 -4.34 6.48 -4.35
N GLU A 159 -3.57 5.43 -4.64
CA GLU A 159 -4.04 4.29 -5.44
C GLU A 159 -5.14 3.50 -4.71
N GLY A 160 -5.04 3.37 -3.38
CA GLY A 160 -6.06 2.73 -2.56
C GLY A 160 -7.36 3.52 -2.48
N TYR A 161 -7.24 4.83 -2.32
CA TYR A 161 -8.35 5.77 -2.24
C TYR A 161 -9.05 5.88 -3.59
N ARG A 162 -8.33 5.96 -4.70
CA ARG A 162 -8.95 5.98 -6.03
C ARG A 162 -8.10 5.14 -6.96
N ALA A 163 -8.60 3.94 -7.26
CA ALA A 163 -7.93 3.03 -8.16
C ALA A 163 -7.81 3.67 -9.55
N THR A 164 -6.60 3.66 -10.09
CA THR A 164 -6.32 4.25 -11.42
C THR A 164 -6.48 3.22 -12.54
N ALA A 165 -6.64 1.94 -12.18
CA ALA A 165 -6.86 0.82 -13.09
C ALA A 165 -7.67 -0.32 -12.44
N GLY A 166 -8.18 -1.21 -13.29
CA GLY A 166 -8.97 -2.37 -12.88
C GLY A 166 -10.46 -2.05 -12.69
N PRO A 167 -11.26 -3.07 -12.28
CA PRO A 167 -12.72 -2.94 -12.17
C PRO A 167 -13.19 -2.27 -10.87
N GLU A 168 -12.29 -2.07 -9.91
CA GLU A 168 -12.60 -1.46 -8.63
C GLU A 168 -12.40 0.05 -8.69
N LEU A 169 -13.31 0.84 -8.11
CA LEU A 169 -13.17 2.29 -8.00
C LEU A 169 -12.32 2.72 -6.80
N VAL A 170 -12.33 1.89 -5.75
CA VAL A 170 -11.61 2.08 -4.48
C VAL A 170 -11.04 0.72 -4.05
N ARG A 171 -9.86 0.72 -3.43
CA ARG A 171 -9.20 -0.47 -2.86
C ARG A 171 -8.95 -0.20 -1.37
N PRO A 172 -9.97 -0.39 -0.51
CA PRO A 172 -9.93 0.03 0.90
C PRO A 172 -8.74 -0.58 1.63
N ARG A 173 -8.48 -1.87 1.40
CA ARG A 173 -7.35 -2.60 2.01
C ARG A 173 -5.98 -2.02 1.67
N LEU A 174 -5.81 -1.42 0.49
CA LEU A 174 -4.57 -0.76 0.10
C LEU A 174 -4.43 0.60 0.78
N ALA A 175 -5.54 1.32 0.97
CA ALA A 175 -5.56 2.54 1.76
C ALA A 175 -5.33 2.25 3.27
N ASP A 176 -5.95 1.19 3.81
CA ASP A 176 -5.74 0.70 5.18
C ASP A 176 -4.27 0.35 5.42
N GLU A 177 -3.64 -0.31 4.46
CA GLU A 177 -2.21 -0.62 4.49
C GLU A 177 -1.36 0.64 4.58
N ALA A 178 -1.65 1.65 3.76
CA ALA A 178 -0.92 2.92 3.80
C ALA A 178 -1.11 3.64 5.15
N ILE A 179 -2.32 3.62 5.71
CA ILE A 179 -2.61 4.18 7.03
C ILE A 179 -1.83 3.42 8.11
N ARG A 180 -1.82 2.08 8.09
CA ARG A 180 -1.03 1.28 9.03
C ARG A 180 0.46 1.61 8.93
N LEU A 181 1.01 1.70 7.72
CA LEU A 181 2.40 2.10 7.51
C LEU A 181 2.69 3.50 8.05
N GLY A 182 1.76 4.45 7.90
CA GLY A 182 1.85 5.76 8.53
C GLY A 182 1.94 5.69 10.05
N TYR A 183 1.11 4.88 10.70
CA TYR A 183 1.14 4.68 12.16
C TYR A 183 2.48 4.11 12.61
N LEU A 184 2.98 3.09 11.91
CA LEU A 184 4.28 2.48 12.19
C LEU A 184 5.45 3.48 12.04
N VAL A 185 5.40 4.38 11.05
CA VAL A 185 6.39 5.47 10.95
C VAL A 185 6.27 6.43 12.12
N GLY A 186 5.06 6.68 12.62
CA GLY A 186 4.81 7.56 13.77
C GLY A 186 5.32 6.98 15.08
N GLU A 187 5.21 5.66 15.25
CA GLU A 187 5.81 4.92 16.37
C GLU A 187 7.34 4.91 16.28
N LEU A 188 7.89 4.76 15.06
CA LEU A 188 9.33 4.73 14.83
C LEU A 188 9.99 6.11 15.03
N LEU A 189 9.29 7.20 14.69
CA LEU A 189 9.76 8.57 14.82
C LEU A 189 8.75 9.42 15.64
N PRO A 190 8.68 9.21 16.97
CA PRO A 190 7.74 9.94 17.81
C PRO A 190 7.98 11.45 17.73
N GLY A 191 6.90 12.22 17.54
CA GLY A 191 6.97 13.69 17.51
C GLY A 191 7.37 14.29 16.16
N GLU A 192 7.57 13.49 15.11
CA GLU A 192 7.82 14.01 13.75
C GLU A 192 6.51 14.57 13.13
N PRO A 193 6.39 15.90 12.94
CA PRO A 193 5.14 16.53 12.52
C PRO A 193 4.71 16.13 11.11
N ARG A 194 5.64 15.81 10.20
CA ARG A 194 5.30 15.41 8.82
C ARG A 194 4.52 14.10 8.78
N THR A 195 4.89 13.15 9.64
CA THR A 195 4.20 11.86 9.74
C THR A 195 2.78 12.04 10.27
N LEU A 196 2.61 12.84 11.33
CA LEU A 196 1.31 13.15 11.91
C LEU A 196 0.40 13.89 10.91
N ALA A 197 0.96 14.87 10.18
CA ALA A 197 0.23 15.61 9.17
C ALA A 197 -0.26 14.69 8.03
N LEU A 198 0.60 13.79 7.54
CA LEU A 198 0.22 12.82 6.52
C LEU A 198 -0.87 11.86 7.02
N LEU A 199 -0.71 11.31 8.23
CA LEU A 199 -1.71 10.45 8.86
C LEU A 199 -3.05 11.13 8.99
N ALA A 200 -3.08 12.37 9.50
CA ALA A 200 -4.30 13.15 9.64
C ALA A 200 -4.99 13.36 8.28
N LEU A 201 -4.24 13.68 7.23
CA LEU A 201 -4.77 13.82 5.87
C LEU A 201 -5.39 12.51 5.36
N MET A 202 -4.67 11.39 5.48
CA MET A 202 -5.14 10.08 5.02
C MET A 202 -6.38 9.65 5.79
N LEU A 203 -6.39 9.79 7.13
CA LEU A 203 -7.53 9.47 7.97
C LEU A 203 -8.76 10.33 7.62
N LEU A 204 -8.57 11.63 7.40
CA LEU A 204 -9.64 12.54 7.00
C LEU A 204 -10.25 12.12 5.65
N GLN A 205 -9.41 11.81 4.66
CA GLN A 205 -9.87 11.34 3.35
C GLN A 205 -10.55 9.97 3.45
N HIS A 206 -10.04 9.10 4.32
CA HIS A 206 -10.51 7.72 4.47
C HIS A 206 -11.75 7.57 5.36
N ALA A 207 -12.08 8.59 6.16
CA ALA A 207 -13.22 8.58 7.08
C ALA A 207 -14.54 8.25 6.39
N ARG A 208 -14.75 8.73 5.15
CA ARG A 208 -15.98 8.52 4.38
C ARG A 208 -15.87 7.45 3.31
N ARG A 209 -14.90 6.55 3.41
CA ARG A 209 -14.65 5.54 2.35
C ARG A 209 -15.90 4.72 2.02
N ASP A 210 -16.73 4.45 3.03
CA ASP A 210 -17.89 3.57 2.93
C ASP A 210 -19.10 4.28 2.29
N ALA A 211 -19.02 5.61 2.12
CA ALA A 211 -19.99 6.43 1.40
C ALA A 211 -19.61 6.69 -0.08
N ARG A 212 -18.40 6.31 -0.52
CA ARG A 212 -17.88 6.68 -1.85
C ARG A 212 -18.37 5.84 -3.00
N VAL A 213 -18.94 4.68 -2.71
CA VAL A 213 -19.46 3.74 -3.70
C VAL A 213 -20.87 3.34 -3.29
N ALA A 214 -21.83 3.55 -4.18
CA ALA A 214 -23.22 3.16 -3.98
C ALA A 214 -23.37 1.63 -4.06
N GLU A 215 -24.54 1.12 -3.65
CA GLU A 215 -24.82 -0.33 -3.66
C GLU A 215 -24.74 -0.96 -5.06
N ASP A 216 -25.03 -0.16 -6.10
CA ASP A 216 -24.92 -0.56 -7.50
C ASP A 216 -23.47 -0.50 -8.05
N GLY A 217 -22.51 -0.07 -7.23
CA GLY A 217 -21.11 0.07 -7.61
C GLY A 217 -20.74 1.41 -8.24
N ALA A 218 -21.68 2.36 -8.38
CA ALA A 218 -21.40 3.68 -8.91
C ALA A 218 -20.61 4.55 -7.94
N LEU A 219 -19.80 5.47 -8.48
CA LEU A 219 -19.09 6.47 -7.67
C LEU A 219 -20.09 7.52 -7.13
N VAL A 220 -20.06 7.78 -5.83
CA VAL A 220 -20.85 8.83 -5.20
C VAL A 220 -20.04 10.13 -5.15
N LEU A 221 -20.61 11.23 -5.65
CA LEU A 221 -19.97 12.54 -5.61
C LEU A 221 -19.86 13.06 -4.18
N LEU A 222 -18.84 13.87 -3.92
CA LEU A 222 -18.57 14.38 -2.56
C LEU A 222 -19.77 15.05 -1.86
N PRO A 223 -20.62 15.86 -2.53
CA PRO A 223 -21.80 16.46 -1.90
C PRO A 223 -22.86 15.44 -1.48
N ASP A 224 -22.92 14.30 -2.17
CA ASP A 224 -23.95 13.28 -2.01
C ASP A 224 -23.51 12.13 -1.08
N GLN A 225 -22.25 12.16 -0.62
CA GLN A 225 -21.73 11.19 0.34
C GLN A 225 -22.36 11.41 1.72
N ASP A 226 -22.99 10.36 2.25
CA ASP A 226 -23.47 10.33 3.62
C ASP A 226 -22.31 10.63 4.60
N ARG A 227 -22.51 11.61 5.48
CA ARG A 227 -21.49 12.08 6.43
C ARG A 227 -21.45 11.24 7.70
N ALA A 228 -22.47 10.42 7.94
CA ALA A 228 -22.50 9.48 9.06
C ALA A 228 -21.81 8.14 8.74
N ARG A 229 -21.32 7.97 7.50
CA ARG A 229 -20.65 6.78 6.98
C ARG A 229 -19.24 7.07 6.47
#